data_AF-A0A8J4Z4R7-F1
#
_entry.id   AF-A0A8J4Z4R7-F1
#
_cell.length_a   1.000
_cell.length_b   1.000
_cell.length_c   1.000
_cell.angle_alpha   90.00
_cell.angle_beta   90.00
_cell.angle_gamma   90.00
#
_symmetry.space_group_name_H-M   'P 1'
#
loop_
_entity.id
_entity.type
_entity.pdbx_description
1 polymer ?
#
loop_
_entity_poly.entity_id
_entity_poly.type
_entity_poly.pdbx_seq_one_letter_code
_entity_poly.pdbx_strand_id
1 'polypeptide(L)'
;MHQLFGTHCRHRRVAILIGKYHSLTSQHQMAAIWVAFGTGKNFMYLDINAICHALGKDRSTALPMFHSFTGCDTTSAFFGKGKKSAWEAWNAYVEVTEAFNNFMNHPYMTVTVNCKQFQLLERFTVIIYNKTSSWTL
;
A
#
# COMPACT_ATOMS: atom_id res chain seq x y z
N MET A 1 -3.71 2.64 -11.42
CA MET A 1 -3.07 3.25 -10.22
C MET A 1 -3.73 4.57 -9.80
N HIS A 2 -3.96 5.53 -10.71
CA HIS A 2 -4.69 6.78 -10.40
C HIS A 2 -6.09 6.57 -9.77
N GLN A 3 -6.77 5.47 -10.10
CA GLN A 3 -8.10 5.16 -9.56
C GLN A 3 -8.09 4.60 -8.12
N LEU A 4 -6.96 4.10 -7.60
CA LEU A 4 -6.86 3.51 -6.25
C LEU A 4 -6.61 4.54 -5.14
N PHE A 5 -6.26 5.78 -5.51
CA PHE A 5 -5.81 6.80 -4.55
C PHE A 5 -6.55 8.15 -4.71
N GLY A 6 -7.74 8.14 -5.31
CA GLY A 6 -8.64 9.30 -5.37
C GLY A 6 -9.14 9.73 -3.99
N THR A 7 -9.51 11.01 -3.86
CA THR A 7 -9.73 11.79 -2.62
C THR A 7 -10.94 11.39 -1.74
N HIS A 8 -11.42 10.16 -1.80
CA HIS A 8 -12.52 9.72 -0.94
C HIS A 8 -12.41 8.24 -0.57
N CYS A 9 -12.45 7.96 0.75
CA CYS A 9 -12.39 6.65 1.41
C CYS A 9 -13.44 5.63 0.92
N ARG A 10 -13.28 5.11 -0.30
CA ARG A 10 -14.05 3.95 -0.81
C ARG A 10 -13.17 2.80 -1.27
N HIS A 11 -11.84 2.91 -1.16
CA HIS A 11 -10.85 1.91 -1.60
C HIS A 11 -10.58 0.77 -0.61
N ARG A 12 -11.30 0.75 0.52
CA ARG A 12 -11.06 -0.10 1.71
C ARG A 12 -10.86 -1.58 1.40
N ARG A 13 -11.82 -2.16 0.64
CA ARG A 13 -11.80 -3.58 0.30
C ARG A 13 -10.80 -3.92 -0.79
N VAL A 14 -10.49 -2.96 -1.66
CA VAL A 14 -9.62 -3.19 -2.81
C VAL A 14 -8.17 -3.35 -2.36
N ALA A 15 -7.68 -2.50 -1.45
CA ALA A 15 -6.31 -2.61 -0.93
C ALA A 15 -6.07 -3.93 -0.18
N ILE A 16 -7.00 -4.33 0.70
CA ILE A 16 -6.93 -5.60 1.45
C ILE A 16 -6.98 -6.80 0.49
N LEU A 17 -7.88 -6.77 -0.50
CA LEU A 17 -8.01 -7.84 -1.48
C LEU A 17 -6.74 -7.99 -2.33
N ILE A 18 -6.15 -6.88 -2.79
CA ILE A 18 -4.85 -6.88 -3.48
C ILE A 18 -3.77 -7.52 -2.59
N GLY A 19 -3.72 -7.18 -1.30
CA GLY A 19 -2.77 -7.76 -0.36
C GLY A 19 -2.91 -9.27 -0.18
N LYS A 20 -4.15 -9.80 -0.29
CA LYS A 20 -4.44 -11.23 -0.17
C LYS A 20 -4.41 -11.98 -1.50
N TYR A 21 -4.37 -11.28 -2.64
CA TYR A 21 -4.46 -11.86 -3.97
C TYR A 21 -3.55 -13.07 -4.18
N HIS A 22 -2.24 -12.92 -3.92
CA HIS A 22 -1.27 -13.99 -4.15
C HIS A 22 -1.44 -15.20 -3.21
N SER A 23 -2.03 -15.02 -2.03
CA SER A 23 -2.37 -16.13 -1.12
C SER A 23 -3.64 -16.86 -1.58
N LEU A 24 -4.56 -16.16 -2.24
CA LEU A 24 -5.79 -16.75 -2.77
C LEU A 24 -5.50 -17.53 -4.05
N THR A 25 -4.69 -16.96 -4.95
CA THR A 25 -4.36 -17.60 -6.23
C THR A 25 -3.36 -18.74 -6.10
N SER A 26 -2.58 -18.81 -5.01
CA SER A 26 -1.77 -20.00 -4.73
C SER A 26 -2.63 -21.23 -4.41
N GLN A 27 -3.81 -21.03 -3.81
CA GLN A 27 -4.79 -22.09 -3.53
C GLN A 27 -5.73 -22.34 -4.71
N HIS A 28 -5.96 -21.31 -5.54
CA HIS A 28 -6.88 -21.35 -6.68
C HIS A 28 -6.25 -20.68 -7.91
N GLN A 29 -5.38 -21.39 -8.61
CA GLN A 29 -4.57 -20.84 -9.72
C GLN A 29 -5.40 -20.29 -10.89
N MET A 30 -6.62 -20.80 -11.10
CA MET A 30 -7.51 -20.37 -12.19
C MET A 30 -8.51 -19.28 -11.76
N ALA A 31 -8.43 -18.77 -10.53
CA ALA A 31 -9.38 -17.78 -10.03
C ALA A 31 -9.16 -16.41 -10.69
N ALA A 32 -10.17 -15.93 -11.43
CA ALA A 32 -10.22 -14.57 -11.94
C ALA A 32 -11.00 -13.67 -10.98
N ILE A 33 -10.31 -12.78 -10.28
CA ILE A 33 -10.92 -11.91 -9.25
C ILE A 33 -11.29 -10.55 -9.82
N TRP A 34 -12.57 -10.19 -9.72
CA TRP A 34 -13.12 -8.89 -10.16
C TRP A 34 -13.87 -8.22 -9.02
N VAL A 35 -13.74 -6.89 -8.89
CA VAL A 35 -14.45 -6.11 -7.88
C VAL A 35 -15.31 -5.05 -8.53
N ALA A 36 -16.62 -5.10 -8.26
CA ALA A 36 -17.52 -3.99 -8.55
C ALA A 36 -17.14 -2.76 -7.70
N PHE A 37 -16.92 -1.63 -8.36
CA PHE A 37 -16.47 -0.39 -7.74
C PHE A 37 -17.25 0.83 -8.29
N GLY A 38 -17.46 1.83 -7.44
CA GLY A 38 -18.24 3.02 -7.81
C GLY A 38 -19.75 2.80 -7.76
N THR A 39 -20.50 3.81 -8.17
CA THR A 39 -21.98 3.83 -8.14
C THR A 39 -22.52 4.66 -9.30
N GLY A 40 -23.72 4.33 -9.79
CA GLY A 40 -24.39 5.08 -10.87
C GLY A 40 -23.55 5.13 -12.14
N LYS A 41 -23.38 6.33 -12.71
CA LYS A 41 -22.59 6.54 -13.94
C LYS A 41 -21.09 6.24 -13.80
N ASN A 42 -20.59 6.12 -12.55
CA ASN A 42 -19.18 5.82 -12.26
C ASN A 42 -18.98 4.36 -11.82
N PHE A 43 -19.97 3.49 -12.03
CA PHE A 43 -19.83 2.06 -11.73
C PHE A 43 -18.92 1.37 -12.74
N MET A 44 -18.00 0.53 -12.25
CA MET A 44 -17.08 -0.25 -13.06
C MET A 44 -16.62 -1.52 -12.35
N TYR A 45 -16.10 -2.48 -13.11
CA TYR A 45 -15.40 -3.66 -12.56
C TYR A 45 -13.90 -3.44 -12.62
N LEU A 46 -13.24 -3.58 -11.48
CA LEU A 46 -11.78 -3.59 -11.37
C LEU A 46 -11.26 -5.01 -11.55
N ASP A 47 -10.36 -5.20 -12.52
CA ASP A 47 -9.59 -6.44 -12.68
C ASP A 47 -8.48 -6.49 -11.63
N ILE A 48 -8.69 -7.27 -10.57
CA ILE A 48 -7.70 -7.39 -9.50
C ILE A 48 -6.47 -8.17 -9.97
N ASN A 49 -6.64 -9.11 -10.89
CA ASN A 49 -5.54 -9.90 -11.46
C ASN A 49 -4.59 -8.99 -12.23
N ALA A 50 -5.12 -8.17 -13.16
CA ALA A 50 -4.31 -7.23 -13.91
C ALA A 50 -3.59 -6.22 -13.00
N ILE A 51 -4.28 -5.73 -11.96
CA ILE A 51 -3.66 -4.83 -10.97
C ILE A 51 -2.51 -5.52 -10.24
N CYS A 52 -2.71 -6.74 -9.72
CA CYS A 52 -1.68 -7.44 -8.95
C CYS A 52 -0.51 -7.90 -9.84
N HIS A 53 -0.77 -8.30 -11.09
CA HIS A 53 0.28 -8.59 -12.07
C HIS A 53 1.13 -7.34 -12.36
N ALA A 54 0.50 -6.18 -12.52
CA ALA A 54 1.21 -4.93 -12.76
C ALA A 54 2.00 -4.43 -11.53
N LEU A 55 1.50 -4.68 -10.32
CA LEU A 55 2.18 -4.30 -9.07
C LEU A 55 3.30 -5.28 -8.70
N GLY A 56 3.17 -6.55 -9.06
CA GLY A 56 4.00 -7.64 -8.57
C GLY A 56 3.64 -8.06 -7.15
N LYS A 57 4.19 -9.20 -6.72
CA LYS A 57 3.84 -9.85 -5.45
C LYS A 57 4.14 -8.97 -4.24
N ASP A 58 5.38 -8.51 -4.12
CA ASP A 58 5.84 -7.79 -2.93
C ASP A 58 5.07 -6.48 -2.73
N ARG A 59 4.80 -5.76 -3.82
CA ARG A 59 4.08 -4.49 -3.75
C ARG A 59 2.59 -4.68 -3.49
N SER A 60 2.00 -5.74 -4.03
CA SER A 60 0.61 -6.11 -3.75
C SER A 60 0.46 -6.48 -2.27
N THR A 61 1.34 -7.34 -1.74
CA THR A 61 1.34 -7.74 -0.33
C THR A 61 1.57 -6.56 0.62
N ALA A 62 2.44 -5.62 0.27
CA ALA A 62 2.73 -4.43 1.07
C ALA A 62 1.59 -3.39 1.10
N LEU A 63 0.67 -3.43 0.14
CA LEU A 63 -0.34 -2.38 -0.08
C LEU A 63 -1.26 -2.10 1.13
N PRO A 64 -1.74 -3.11 1.89
CA PRO A 64 -2.54 -2.85 3.08
C PRO A 64 -1.75 -2.11 4.17
N MET A 65 -0.47 -2.44 4.36
CA MET A 65 0.36 -1.74 5.34
C MET A 65 0.62 -0.30 4.90
N PHE A 66 0.94 -0.06 3.62
CA PHE A 66 1.00 1.30 3.07
C PHE A 66 -0.32 2.06 3.30
N HIS A 67 -1.47 1.43 3.06
CA HIS A 67 -2.78 2.07 3.24
C HIS A 67 -3.02 2.52 4.68
N SER A 68 -2.66 1.68 5.65
CA SER A 68 -2.76 1.99 7.09
C SER A 68 -1.71 3.02 7.53
N PHE A 69 -0.46 2.90 7.08
CA PHE A 69 0.62 3.81 7.46
C PHE A 69 0.36 5.25 7.05
N THR A 70 -0.17 5.46 5.85
CA THR A 70 -0.42 6.82 5.33
C THR A 70 -1.81 7.36 5.70
N GLY A 71 -2.49 6.73 6.67
CA GLY A 71 -3.85 7.05 7.09
C GLY A 71 -4.93 6.26 6.36
N CYS A 72 -5.65 5.43 7.10
CA CYS A 72 -6.88 4.73 6.71
C CYS A 72 -8.07 5.26 7.52
N ASP A 73 -9.22 4.59 7.50
CA ASP A 73 -10.42 5.02 8.24
C ASP A 73 -10.20 5.11 9.76
N THR A 74 -9.24 4.36 10.30
CA THR A 74 -8.98 4.26 11.74
C THR A 74 -7.63 4.84 12.16
N THR A 75 -6.85 5.38 11.22
CA THR A 75 -5.52 5.95 11.50
C THR A 75 -5.41 7.34 10.92
N SER A 76 -4.73 8.24 11.63
CA SER A 76 -4.49 9.60 11.16
C SER A 76 -3.69 9.61 9.87
N ALA A 77 -3.97 10.60 9.01
CA ALA A 77 -3.16 10.86 7.83
C ALA A 77 -2.00 11.83 8.16
N PHE A 78 -0.93 11.76 7.35
CA PHE A 78 0.16 12.73 7.41
C PHE A 78 -0.31 14.13 7.00
N PHE A 79 -0.03 15.14 7.81
CA PHE A 79 -0.47 16.51 7.57
C PHE A 79 0.06 17.03 6.22
N GLY A 80 -0.84 17.58 5.40
CA GLY A 80 -0.51 18.13 4.08
C GLY A 80 -0.13 17.08 3.02
N LYS A 81 -0.32 15.78 3.28
CA LYS A 81 0.10 14.69 2.39
C LYS A 81 -1.06 13.72 2.14
N GLY A 82 -1.32 13.45 0.86
CA GLY A 82 -2.34 12.50 0.42
C GLY A 82 -1.76 11.15 -0.01
N LYS A 83 -2.62 10.17 -0.26
CA LYS A 83 -2.19 8.85 -0.76
C LYS A 83 -1.45 8.92 -2.08
N LYS A 84 -1.80 9.86 -2.97
CA LYS A 84 -1.06 10.08 -4.23
C LYS A 84 0.39 10.52 -3.96
N SER A 85 0.61 11.51 -3.09
CA SER A 85 1.97 11.97 -2.78
C SER A 85 2.78 10.91 -2.04
N ALA A 86 2.15 10.15 -1.15
CA ALA A 86 2.81 9.03 -0.46
C ALA A 86 3.13 7.87 -1.43
N TRP A 87 2.27 7.63 -2.43
CA TRP A 87 2.54 6.65 -3.48
C TRP A 87 3.74 7.05 -4.35
N GLU A 88 3.84 8.32 -4.73
CA GLU A 88 4.99 8.84 -5.45
C GLU A 88 6.27 8.76 -4.62
N ALA A 89 6.20 8.99 -3.31
CA ALA A 89 7.32 8.75 -2.39
C ALA A 89 7.73 7.28 -2.38
N TRP A 90 6.76 6.36 -2.40
CA TRP A 90 7.05 4.92 -2.43
C TRP A 90 7.67 4.48 -3.76
N ASN A 91 7.26 5.09 -4.88
CA ASN A 91 7.96 4.91 -6.16
C ASN A 91 9.42 5.37 -6.11
N ALA A 92 9.72 6.42 -5.35
CA ALA A 92 11.07 6.97 -5.22
C ALA A 92 11.95 6.21 -4.19
N TYR A 93 11.33 5.48 -3.27
CA TYR A 93 12.01 4.73 -2.21
C TYR A 93 11.38 3.35 -2.07
N VAL A 94 11.81 2.43 -2.92
CA VAL A 94 11.23 1.09 -3.05
C VAL A 94 11.61 0.18 -1.88
N GLU A 95 12.68 0.49 -1.16
CA GLU A 95 13.23 -0.26 -0.03
C GLU A 95 12.25 -0.36 1.14
N VAL A 96 11.37 0.64 1.33
CA VAL A 96 10.31 0.58 2.35
C VAL A 96 9.35 -0.60 2.15
N THR A 97 9.27 -1.16 0.94
CA THR A 97 8.46 -2.36 0.65
C THR A 97 8.84 -3.52 1.57
N GLU A 98 10.13 -3.66 1.92
CA GLU A 98 10.60 -4.68 2.85
C GLU A 98 9.96 -4.50 4.24
N ALA A 99 9.96 -3.28 4.78
CA ALA A 99 9.34 -2.99 6.06
C ALA A 99 7.84 -3.27 6.02
N PHE A 100 7.14 -2.80 4.98
CA PHE A 100 5.71 -3.06 4.82
C PHE A 100 5.39 -4.55 4.78
N ASN A 101 6.11 -5.33 4.00
CA ASN A 101 5.91 -6.78 3.94
C ASN A 101 6.25 -7.47 5.26
N ASN A 102 7.28 -7.00 5.96
CA ASN A 102 7.63 -7.54 7.27
C ASN A 102 6.48 -7.36 8.28
N PHE A 103 5.86 -6.17 8.34
CA PHE A 103 4.68 -5.93 9.18
C PHE A 103 3.45 -6.73 8.73
N MET A 104 3.26 -6.94 7.43
CA MET A 104 2.16 -7.77 6.93
C MET A 104 2.30 -9.24 7.34
N ASN A 105 3.52 -9.75 7.44
CA ASN A 105 3.81 -11.12 7.86
C ASN A 105 3.92 -11.27 9.38
N HIS A 106 4.27 -10.20 10.11
CA HIS A 106 4.52 -10.21 11.55
C HIS A 106 3.81 -9.01 12.23
N PRO A 107 2.45 -8.97 12.23
CA PRO A 107 1.69 -7.80 12.67
C PRO A 107 1.87 -7.44 14.15
N TYR A 108 2.36 -8.38 14.96
CA TYR A 108 2.59 -8.20 16.40
C TYR A 108 4.08 -8.14 16.78
N MET A 109 4.97 -7.96 15.79
CA MET A 109 6.40 -7.85 16.05
C MET A 109 6.70 -6.61 16.90
N THR A 110 7.61 -6.76 17.88
CA THR A 110 8.16 -5.63 18.63
C THR A 110 9.07 -4.78 17.74
N VAL A 111 8.81 -3.48 17.71
CA VAL A 111 9.59 -2.51 16.94
C VAL A 111 10.43 -1.68 17.91
N THR A 112 11.73 -1.60 17.66
CA THR A 112 12.65 -0.69 18.38
C THR A 112 13.16 0.37 17.41
N VAL A 113 13.60 1.51 17.93
CA VAL A 113 14.11 2.62 17.09
C VAL A 113 15.34 2.23 16.25
N ASN A 114 16.10 1.23 16.72
CA ASN A 114 17.31 0.76 16.04
C ASN A 114 17.02 -0.37 15.04
N CYS A 115 15.77 -0.84 14.94
CA CYS A 115 15.47 -1.93 14.00
C CYS A 115 15.35 -1.41 12.57
N LYS A 116 15.75 -2.26 11.63
CA LYS A 116 15.75 -1.94 10.20
C LYS A 116 14.37 -1.47 9.71
N GLN A 117 13.29 -2.10 10.18
CA GLN A 117 11.93 -1.76 9.77
C GLN A 117 11.53 -0.34 10.21
N PHE A 118 11.94 0.07 11.42
CA PHE A 118 11.70 1.43 11.90
C PHE A 118 12.48 2.45 11.05
N GLN A 119 13.76 2.21 10.80
CA GLN A 119 14.61 3.09 9.99
C GLN A 119 14.07 3.26 8.55
N LEU A 120 13.59 2.17 7.93
CA LEU A 120 12.94 2.22 6.61
C LEU A 120 11.66 3.08 6.64
N LEU A 121 10.81 2.95 7.67
CA LEU A 121 9.59 3.75 7.82
C LEU A 121 9.88 5.22 8.13
N GLU A 122 10.90 5.50 8.94
CA GLU A 122 11.36 6.84 9.25
C GLU A 122 11.87 7.53 7.98
N ARG A 123 12.77 6.87 7.24
CA ARG A 123 13.27 7.36 5.95
C ARG A 123 12.13 7.59 4.96
N PHE A 124 11.17 6.67 4.89
CA PHE A 124 9.99 6.83 4.05
C PHE A 124 9.16 8.06 4.43
N THR A 125 8.97 8.30 5.73
CA THR A 125 8.30 9.52 6.24
C THR A 125 9.01 10.78 5.77
N VAL A 126 10.35 10.82 5.84
CA VAL A 126 11.14 11.95 5.32
C VAL A 126 10.87 12.16 3.82
N ILE A 127 10.86 11.08 3.02
CA ILE A 127 10.68 11.15 1.56
C ILE A 127 9.25 11.57 1.17
N ILE A 128 8.23 11.25 1.99
CA ILE A 128 6.87 11.79 1.83
C ILE A 128 6.89 13.33 1.87
N TYR A 129 7.70 13.92 2.76
CA TYR A 129 7.79 15.36 2.91
C TYR A 129 8.77 16.02 1.94
N ASN A 130 9.94 15.42 1.74
CA ASN A 130 11.03 15.91 0.91
C ASN A 130 11.65 14.78 0.07
N LYS A 131 11.20 14.66 -1.19
CA LYS A 131 11.61 13.59 -2.12
C LYS A 131 13.09 13.61 -2.49
N THR A 132 13.77 14.76 -2.39
CA THR A 132 15.17 14.92 -2.77
C THR A 132 16.12 14.81 -1.58
N SER A 133 15.60 14.56 -0.38
CA SER A 133 16.43 14.44 0.82
C SER A 133 17.40 13.26 0.67
N SER A 134 18.71 13.51 0.73
CA SER A 134 19.74 12.47 0.84
C SER A 134 20.01 12.02 2.28
N TRP A 135 19.38 12.68 3.27
CA TRP A 135 19.66 12.46 4.69
C TRP A 135 19.12 11.13 5.21
N THR A 136 20.02 10.22 5.55
CA THR A 136 19.76 9.12 6.48
C THR A 136 20.00 9.63 7.90
N LEU A 137 18.96 9.56 8.75
CA LEU A 137 19.09 9.82 10.19
C LEU A 137 19.89 8.71 10.88
#